data_AF-A0A482TNV7-F1
#
_entry.id   AF-A0A482TNV7-F1
#
_cell.length_a   1.000
_cell.length_b   1.000
_cell.length_c   1.000
_cell.angle_alpha   90.00
_cell.angle_beta   90.00
_cell.angle_gamma   90.00
#
_symmetry.space_group_name_H-M   'P 1'
#
loop_
_entity.id
_entity.type
_entity.pdbx_description
1 polymer ?
#
loop_
_entity_poly.entity_id
_entity_poly.type
_entity_poly.pdbx_seq_one_letter_code
_entity_poly.pdbx_strand_id
1 'polypeptide(L)'
;MKDFISLDSNNPLEVFHSVLFEDGIEIILAQRKTEPTEDIVDENTFFSTALRNESNKLIRLISDKASGEVEDFENYILSILEKLEVFGNKIANSKESNYSPIIKSEYERVLDFAKTSYPEYLELKELVKNTQRFFKLGNALFPFKFYEDLIFHNGIKNIHDSFYIQTIYTRDYKFIQELNSEFIYEAWLKKDDYGDQIHIEQYMLKVLKFNNKQAFETLSNSIIKMEETEVKKFLILQLNILNSLVEKYDADMSNVYPEIRDDLIGIISDINIKYAHYQLTHKVFRKLTKNPDRIFSFFQVKTEITTSFFEKLYDFATSLYLIDGDEISEEMFFDVFTSANPEPTSKVIFTKPNLIVASFLKEIEPFFENFNSVSIEKSKLFLNKQGKLLKSNDLYAALSRNKDPKNTNIVDIQNEVNLLKKQYLK
;
A
#
# COMPACT_ATOMS: atom_id res chain seq x y z
N MET A 1 30.37 -31.52 26.89
CA MET A 1 28.98 -31.54 27.37
C MET A 1 28.13 -31.07 26.21
N LYS A 2 27.34 -31.95 25.59
CA LYS A 2 26.27 -31.52 24.69
C LYS A 2 25.17 -31.00 25.63
N ASP A 3 24.79 -29.73 25.53
CA ASP A 3 23.61 -29.23 26.24
C ASP A 3 22.42 -30.06 25.74
N PHE A 4 21.80 -30.82 26.63
CA PHE A 4 20.61 -31.59 26.30
C PHE A 4 19.50 -30.62 25.91
N ILE A 5 19.01 -30.72 24.68
CA ILE A 5 17.82 -30.00 24.25
C ILE A 5 16.68 -30.44 25.16
N SER A 6 16.23 -29.51 26.00
CA SER A 6 15.00 -29.68 26.76
C SER A 6 13.85 -29.73 25.76
N LEU A 7 13.02 -30.79 25.80
CA LEU A 7 11.74 -30.83 25.08
C LEU A 7 10.74 -29.77 25.59
N ASP A 8 11.09 -29.07 26.67
CA ASP A 8 10.43 -27.85 27.13
C ASP A 8 10.93 -26.61 26.36
N SER A 9 11.43 -26.80 25.13
CA SER A 9 11.71 -25.69 24.23
C SER A 9 10.41 -24.92 24.00
N ASN A 10 10.42 -23.61 24.22
CA ASN A 10 9.30 -22.72 23.88
C ASN A 10 8.98 -22.68 22.37
N ASN A 11 9.66 -23.50 21.56
CA ASN A 11 9.62 -23.51 20.11
C ASN A 11 9.43 -24.95 19.57
N PRO A 12 8.20 -25.42 19.35
CA PRO A 12 7.90 -26.76 18.86
C PRO A 12 8.61 -27.18 17.55
N LEU A 13 9.09 -26.21 16.75
CA LEU A 13 9.91 -26.49 15.56
C LEU A 13 11.31 -27.05 15.89
N GLU A 14 11.85 -26.73 17.07
CA GLU A 14 13.14 -27.26 17.51
C GLU A 14 13.06 -28.77 17.78
N VAL A 15 11.91 -29.27 18.23
CA VAL A 15 11.70 -30.70 18.41
C VAL A 15 11.72 -31.43 17.06
N PHE A 16 11.00 -30.92 16.06
CA PHE A 16 11.05 -31.46 14.70
C PHE A 16 12.47 -31.40 14.11
N HIS A 17 13.19 -30.30 14.34
CA HIS A 17 14.58 -30.19 13.93
C HIS A 17 15.46 -31.25 14.60
N SER A 18 15.38 -31.40 15.92
CA SER A 18 16.19 -32.37 16.65
C SER A 18 15.88 -33.82 16.23
N VAL A 19 14.61 -34.14 16.01
CA VAL A 19 14.17 -35.47 15.52
C VAL A 19 14.73 -35.79 14.13
N LEU A 20 14.83 -34.80 13.23
CA LEU A 20 15.20 -35.01 11.84
C LEU A 20 16.71 -34.83 11.54
N PHE A 21 17.40 -34.01 12.32
CA PHE A 21 18.77 -33.60 12.04
C PHE A 21 19.77 -33.99 13.13
N GLU A 22 19.31 -34.46 14.29
CA GLU A 22 20.15 -34.75 15.45
C GLU A 22 19.72 -36.08 16.12
N ASP A 23 20.04 -36.23 17.41
CA ASP A 23 19.76 -37.41 18.23
C ASP A 23 18.33 -37.36 18.84
N GLY A 24 17.42 -36.55 18.27
CA GLY A 24 16.13 -36.22 18.88
C GLY A 24 15.20 -37.40 19.14
N ILE A 25 15.27 -38.46 18.31
CA ILE A 25 14.55 -39.72 18.56
C ILE A 25 15.04 -40.35 19.86
N GLU A 26 16.36 -40.46 20.05
CA GLU A 26 16.95 -41.05 21.25
C GLU A 26 16.64 -40.21 22.49
N ILE A 27 16.59 -38.88 22.35
CA ILE A 27 16.22 -37.94 23.43
C ILE A 27 14.77 -38.17 23.87
N ILE A 28 13.82 -38.23 22.94
CA ILE A 28 12.40 -38.50 23.24
C ILE A 28 12.27 -39.85 23.96
N LEU A 29 12.93 -40.88 23.45
CA LEU A 29 12.87 -42.23 24.02
C LEU A 29 13.57 -42.34 25.39
N ALA A 30 14.61 -41.53 25.64
CA ALA A 30 15.27 -41.49 26.94
C ALA A 30 14.37 -40.92 28.04
N GLN A 31 13.48 -39.97 27.72
CA GLN A 31 12.54 -39.40 28.68
C GLN A 31 11.51 -40.41 29.19
N ARG A 32 11.11 -41.36 28.34
CA ARG A 32 10.27 -42.50 28.76
C ARG A 32 10.89 -43.27 29.92
N LYS A 33 12.22 -43.40 29.97
CA LYS A 33 12.93 -44.13 31.04
C LYS A 33 12.94 -43.38 32.36
N THR A 34 12.68 -42.07 32.34
CA THR A 34 12.67 -41.21 33.52
C THR A 34 11.26 -40.97 34.08
N GLU A 35 10.21 -41.23 33.29
CA GLU A 35 8.82 -41.10 33.73
C GLU A 35 8.30 -42.42 34.34
N PRO A 36 7.81 -42.41 35.61
CA PRO A 36 7.25 -43.59 36.24
C PRO A 36 5.82 -43.82 35.72
N THR A 37 5.68 -44.44 34.54
CA THR A 37 4.37 -44.87 34.03
C THR A 37 4.16 -46.35 34.32
N GLU A 38 3.10 -46.68 35.06
CA GLU A 38 2.71 -48.05 35.43
C GLU A 38 2.19 -48.89 34.25
N ASP A 39 1.91 -48.27 33.10
CA ASP A 39 1.44 -48.95 31.89
C ASP A 39 2.58 -49.16 30.87
N ILE A 40 2.77 -50.41 30.44
CA ILE A 40 3.70 -50.76 29.35
C ILE A 40 3.09 -50.31 28.02
N VAL A 41 3.15 -49.01 27.75
CA VAL A 41 2.89 -48.46 26.41
C VAL A 41 4.09 -48.83 25.53
N ASP A 42 3.88 -49.43 24.36
CA ASP A 42 4.98 -49.77 23.46
C ASP A 42 5.76 -48.52 22.99
N GLU A 43 7.01 -48.70 22.58
CA GLU A 43 7.93 -47.61 22.24
C GLU A 43 7.42 -46.73 21.09
N ASN A 44 6.76 -47.33 20.09
CA ASN A 44 6.20 -46.61 18.96
C ASN A 44 5.00 -45.76 19.39
N THR A 45 4.13 -46.30 20.25
CA THR A 45 2.98 -45.56 20.78
C THR A 45 3.42 -44.39 21.65
N PHE A 46 4.46 -44.57 22.48
CA PHE A 46 5.04 -43.47 23.25
C PHE A 46 5.61 -42.38 22.33
N PHE A 47 6.45 -42.76 21.36
CA PHE A 47 7.06 -41.81 20.42
C PHE A 47 5.99 -41.08 19.59
N SER A 48 5.00 -41.80 19.07
CA SER A 48 3.87 -41.22 18.32
C SER A 48 3.09 -40.22 19.16
N THR A 49 2.81 -40.54 20.42
CA THR A 49 2.09 -39.63 21.33
C THR A 49 2.89 -38.37 21.63
N ALA A 50 4.20 -38.51 21.90
CA ALA A 50 5.08 -37.38 22.14
C ALA A 50 5.15 -36.45 20.91
N LEU A 51 5.41 -37.00 19.73
CA LEU A 51 5.50 -36.22 18.49
C LEU A 51 4.16 -35.56 18.13
N ARG A 52 3.04 -36.24 18.38
CA ARG A 52 1.70 -35.70 18.17
C ARG A 52 1.40 -34.52 19.09
N ASN A 53 1.86 -34.57 20.35
CA ASN A 53 1.71 -33.47 21.29
C ASN A 53 2.49 -32.23 20.82
N GLU A 54 3.71 -32.41 20.33
CA GLU A 54 4.51 -31.30 19.76
C GLU A 54 3.88 -30.73 18.48
N SER A 55 3.33 -31.60 17.63
CA SER A 55 2.57 -31.17 16.45
C SER A 55 1.35 -30.33 16.84
N ASN A 56 0.62 -30.74 17.88
CA ASN A 56 -0.51 -29.97 18.40
C ASN A 56 -0.07 -28.62 18.98
N LYS A 57 1.05 -28.57 19.72
CA LYS A 57 1.62 -27.32 20.23
C LYS A 57 1.99 -26.38 19.08
N LEU A 58 2.59 -26.90 18.01
CA LEU A 58 2.94 -26.11 16.83
C LEU A 58 1.69 -25.56 16.12
N ILE A 59 0.69 -26.40 15.86
CA ILE A 59 -0.58 -26.01 15.26
C ILE A 59 -1.26 -24.91 16.09
N ARG A 60 -1.29 -25.07 17.41
CA ARG A 60 -1.84 -24.08 18.32
C ARG A 60 -1.04 -22.78 18.30
N LEU A 61 0.29 -22.85 18.33
CA LEU A 61 1.16 -21.67 18.28
C LEU A 61 0.95 -20.86 16.98
N ILE A 62 0.80 -21.55 15.85
CA ILE A 62 0.46 -20.95 14.56
C ILE A 62 -0.90 -20.24 14.64
N SER A 63 -1.91 -20.91 15.20
CA SER A 63 -3.27 -20.39 15.35
C SER A 63 -3.34 -19.18 16.30
N ASP A 64 -2.69 -19.28 17.46
CA ASP A 64 -2.69 -18.25 18.50
C ASP A 64 -2.00 -16.98 17.97
N LYS A 65 -0.89 -17.12 17.23
CA LYS A 65 -0.22 -15.97 16.59
C LYS A 65 -1.03 -15.34 15.45
N ALA A 66 -1.87 -16.11 14.76
CA ALA A 66 -2.79 -15.57 13.75
C ALA A 66 -3.88 -14.70 14.37
N SER A 67 -4.28 -15.02 15.60
CA SER A 67 -5.33 -14.29 16.33
C SER A 67 -4.82 -13.03 17.05
N GLY A 68 -3.51 -12.91 17.25
CA GLY A 68 -2.89 -11.70 17.79
C GLY A 68 -2.58 -10.69 16.69
N GLU A 69 -2.62 -9.39 17.00
CA GLU A 69 -2.01 -8.34 16.18
C GLU A 69 -0.48 -8.45 16.25
N VAL A 70 0.07 -9.58 15.80
CA VAL A 70 1.50 -9.76 15.70
C VAL A 70 1.96 -9.00 14.47
N GLU A 71 2.59 -7.85 14.70
CA GLU A 71 3.45 -7.21 13.71
C GLU A 71 4.38 -8.31 13.18
N ASP A 72 4.31 -8.61 11.89
CA ASP A 72 5.10 -9.63 11.20
C ASP A 72 4.60 -11.11 11.21
N PHE A 73 3.30 -11.34 11.44
CA PHE A 73 2.70 -12.68 11.30
C PHE A 73 2.99 -13.37 9.95
N GLU A 74 2.99 -12.60 8.85
CA GLU A 74 3.34 -13.08 7.50
C GLU A 74 4.73 -13.72 7.44
N ASN A 75 5.75 -13.00 7.91
CA ASN A 75 7.13 -13.50 7.95
C ASN A 75 7.26 -14.73 8.84
N TYR A 76 6.50 -14.79 9.94
CA TYR A 76 6.47 -15.95 10.80
C TYR A 76 5.94 -17.19 10.06
N ILE A 77 4.79 -17.10 9.38
CA ILE A 77 4.23 -18.21 8.60
C ILE A 77 5.15 -18.64 7.47
N LEU A 78 5.72 -17.69 6.72
CA LEU A 78 6.67 -18.00 5.65
C LEU A 78 7.89 -18.76 6.18
N SER A 79 8.43 -18.38 7.34
CA SER A 79 9.56 -19.07 7.97
C SER A 79 9.22 -20.50 8.40
N ILE A 80 7.99 -20.74 8.87
CA ILE A 80 7.52 -22.09 9.23
C ILE A 80 7.43 -22.94 7.97
N LEU A 81 6.82 -22.42 6.90
CA LEU A 81 6.66 -23.13 5.64
C LEU A 81 8.02 -23.47 4.99
N GLU A 82 9.03 -22.61 5.12
CA GLU A 82 10.40 -22.90 4.68
C GLU A 82 11.03 -24.04 5.49
N LYS A 83 10.93 -23.99 6.83
CA LYS A 83 11.43 -25.06 7.70
C LYS A 83 10.75 -26.40 7.41
N LEU A 84 9.44 -26.40 7.21
CA LEU A 84 8.68 -27.60 6.82
C LEU A 84 9.13 -28.15 5.45
N GLU A 85 9.49 -27.31 4.49
CA GLU A 85 10.02 -27.77 3.20
C GLU A 85 11.40 -28.47 3.38
N VAL A 86 12.28 -27.88 4.20
CA VAL A 86 13.57 -28.49 4.56
C VAL A 86 13.38 -29.83 5.27
N PHE A 87 12.39 -29.92 6.16
CA PHE A 87 12.04 -31.14 6.88
C PHE A 87 11.51 -32.22 5.93
N GLY A 88 10.61 -31.87 5.00
CA GLY A 88 10.10 -32.79 3.99
C GLY A 88 11.21 -33.36 3.11
N ASN A 89 12.15 -32.52 2.66
CA ASN A 89 13.32 -32.97 1.90
C ASN A 89 14.21 -33.92 2.70
N LYS A 90 14.36 -33.69 4.01
CA LYS A 90 15.15 -34.58 4.87
C LYS A 90 14.46 -35.93 5.07
N ILE A 91 13.15 -35.95 5.32
CA ILE A 91 12.34 -37.16 5.45
C ILE A 91 12.39 -37.99 4.16
N ALA A 92 12.29 -37.34 3.00
CA ALA A 92 12.39 -38.02 1.70
C ALA A 92 13.75 -38.69 1.46
N ASN A 93 14.82 -38.18 2.08
CA ASN A 93 16.20 -38.64 1.90
C ASN A 93 16.75 -39.45 3.08
N SER A 94 15.97 -39.64 4.16
CA SER A 94 16.42 -40.39 5.34
C SER A 94 16.35 -41.90 5.08
N LYS A 95 17.31 -42.66 5.64
CA LYS A 95 17.21 -44.12 5.65
C LYS A 95 15.96 -44.55 6.42
N GLU A 96 15.25 -45.56 5.91
CA GLU A 96 14.06 -46.11 6.57
C GLU A 96 14.41 -46.53 8.01
N SER A 97 13.71 -45.90 8.96
CA SER A 97 13.68 -46.28 10.36
C SER A 97 12.26 -46.70 10.74
N ASN A 98 12.11 -47.47 11.81
CA ASN A 98 10.78 -47.86 12.34
C ASN A 98 9.91 -46.65 12.70
N TYR A 99 10.53 -45.49 12.94
CA TYR A 99 9.86 -44.23 13.27
C TYR A 99 9.56 -43.35 12.06
N SER A 100 10.13 -43.66 10.88
CA SER A 100 9.95 -42.86 9.65
C SER A 100 8.47 -42.67 9.26
N PRO A 101 7.58 -43.69 9.36
CA PRO A 101 6.16 -43.51 9.08
C PRO A 101 5.48 -42.54 10.05
N ILE A 102 5.84 -42.58 11.34
CA ILE A 102 5.27 -41.72 12.39
C ILE A 102 5.71 -40.28 12.16
N ILE A 103 7.00 -40.06 11.91
CA ILE A 103 7.56 -38.74 11.62
C ILE A 103 6.91 -38.13 10.38
N LYS A 104 6.78 -38.93 9.31
CA LYS A 104 6.13 -38.50 8.07
C LYS A 104 4.66 -38.13 8.29
N SER A 105 3.91 -38.94 9.03
CA SER A 105 2.50 -38.69 9.33
C SER A 105 2.28 -37.38 10.09
N GLU A 106 3.06 -37.14 11.15
CA GLU A 106 2.92 -35.89 11.93
C GLU A 106 3.43 -34.66 11.17
N TYR A 107 4.50 -34.81 10.37
CA TYR A 107 4.95 -33.78 9.43
C TYR A 107 3.85 -33.40 8.43
N GLU A 108 3.25 -34.39 7.77
CA GLU A 108 2.18 -34.18 6.78
C GLU A 108 0.97 -33.50 7.43
N ARG A 109 0.63 -33.87 8.67
CA ARG A 109 -0.45 -33.24 9.43
C ARG A 109 -0.21 -31.76 9.71
N VAL A 110 0.99 -31.38 10.16
CA VAL A 110 1.35 -29.96 10.40
C VAL A 110 1.37 -29.19 9.07
N LEU A 111 1.93 -29.80 8.02
CA LEU A 111 1.97 -29.20 6.70
C LEU A 111 0.57 -28.97 6.15
N ASP A 112 -0.31 -29.97 6.22
CA ASP A 112 -1.70 -29.90 5.74
C ASP A 112 -2.50 -28.84 6.50
N PHE A 113 -2.33 -28.76 7.82
CA PHE A 113 -2.91 -27.69 8.62
C PHE A 113 -2.44 -26.30 8.16
N ALA A 114 -1.13 -26.11 8.01
CA ALA A 114 -0.57 -24.83 7.58
C ALA A 114 -1.06 -24.46 6.17
N LYS A 115 -1.14 -25.44 5.26
CA LYS A 115 -1.60 -25.21 3.89
C LYS A 115 -3.08 -24.86 3.81
N THR A 116 -3.91 -25.57 4.56
CA THR A 116 -5.37 -25.40 4.56
C THR A 116 -5.79 -24.13 5.28
N SER A 117 -5.10 -23.77 6.36
CA SER A 117 -5.48 -22.63 7.20
C SER A 117 -4.91 -21.31 6.71
N TYR A 118 -3.83 -21.33 5.90
CA TYR A 118 -3.09 -20.15 5.45
C TYR A 118 -2.74 -20.19 3.96
N PRO A 119 -3.70 -20.52 3.06
CA PRO A 119 -3.43 -20.70 1.64
C PRO A 119 -2.85 -19.44 0.97
N GLU A 120 -3.22 -18.25 1.43
CA GLU A 120 -2.73 -16.97 0.93
C GLU A 120 -1.22 -16.78 1.14
N TYR A 121 -0.64 -17.37 2.20
CA TYR A 121 0.79 -17.27 2.50
C TYR A 121 1.62 -18.27 1.69
N LEU A 122 1.04 -19.42 1.32
CA LEU A 122 1.65 -20.31 0.33
C LEU A 122 1.71 -19.63 -1.03
N GLU A 123 0.59 -19.04 -1.46
CA GLU A 123 0.52 -18.31 -2.71
C GLU A 123 1.57 -17.19 -2.73
N LEU A 124 1.70 -16.45 -1.61
CA LEU A 124 2.74 -15.45 -1.45
C LEU A 124 4.15 -16.05 -1.52
N LYS A 125 4.44 -17.16 -0.84
CA LYS A 125 5.75 -17.83 -0.89
C LYS A 125 6.13 -18.21 -2.32
N GLU A 126 5.18 -18.75 -3.08
CA GLU A 126 5.38 -19.11 -4.48
C GLU A 126 5.57 -17.88 -5.36
N LEU A 127 4.76 -16.83 -5.16
CA LEU A 127 4.89 -15.54 -5.81
C LEU A 127 6.29 -14.95 -5.61
N VAL A 128 6.81 -14.97 -4.37
CA VAL A 128 8.15 -14.50 -4.03
C VAL A 128 9.20 -15.31 -4.79
N LYS A 129 9.13 -16.64 -4.69
CA LYS A 129 10.09 -17.56 -5.35
C LYS A 129 10.11 -17.37 -6.86
N ASN A 130 8.95 -17.20 -7.49
CA ASN A 130 8.85 -17.03 -8.94
C ASN A 130 9.34 -15.66 -9.38
N THR A 131 8.96 -14.60 -8.65
CA THR A 131 9.39 -13.23 -8.95
C THR A 131 10.90 -13.05 -8.78
N GLN A 132 11.50 -13.60 -7.72
CA GLN A 132 12.95 -13.49 -7.46
C GLN A 132 13.83 -14.22 -8.49
N ARG A 133 13.27 -15.13 -9.30
CA ARG A 133 14.02 -15.75 -10.42
C ARG A 133 14.37 -14.75 -11.51
N PHE A 134 13.56 -13.70 -11.66
CA PHE A 134 13.69 -12.75 -12.76
C PHE A 134 13.99 -11.32 -12.31
N PHE A 135 13.64 -10.99 -11.06
CA PHE A 135 13.79 -9.65 -10.51
C PHE A 135 14.75 -9.64 -9.34
N LYS A 136 15.59 -8.61 -9.28
CA LYS A 136 16.42 -8.36 -8.10
C LYS A 136 15.61 -7.60 -7.06
N LEU A 137 15.69 -8.05 -5.82
CA LEU A 137 15.18 -7.27 -4.70
C LEU A 137 15.93 -5.95 -4.58
N GLY A 138 15.21 -4.94 -4.08
CA GLY A 138 15.81 -3.67 -3.70
C GLY A 138 16.90 -3.85 -2.65
N ASN A 139 17.80 -2.88 -2.60
CA ASN A 139 18.81 -2.79 -1.53
C ASN A 139 18.79 -1.37 -0.94
N ALA A 140 19.62 -1.14 0.08
CA ALA A 140 19.61 0.12 0.81
C ALA A 140 19.87 1.37 -0.08
N LEU A 141 20.59 1.21 -1.20
CA LEU A 141 20.83 2.29 -2.15
C LEU A 141 19.74 2.41 -3.21
N PHE A 142 19.13 1.29 -3.58
CA PHE A 142 18.11 1.17 -4.62
C PHE A 142 16.87 0.41 -4.12
N PRO A 143 16.03 1.01 -3.25
CA PRO A 143 14.83 0.36 -2.74
C PRO A 143 13.83 -0.03 -3.85
N PHE A 144 13.76 0.77 -4.92
CA PHE A 144 12.82 0.59 -6.03
C PHE A 144 13.40 -0.21 -7.20
N LYS A 145 14.42 -1.04 -6.95
CA LYS A 145 15.13 -1.78 -8.01
C LYS A 145 14.21 -2.65 -8.87
N PHE A 146 13.19 -3.25 -8.25
CA PHE A 146 12.17 -4.01 -8.96
C PHE A 146 11.52 -3.20 -10.09
N TYR A 147 11.14 -1.94 -9.84
CA TYR A 147 10.48 -1.09 -10.85
C TYR A 147 11.45 -0.66 -11.96
N GLU A 148 12.73 -0.47 -11.64
CA GLU A 148 13.75 -0.25 -12.66
C GLU A 148 13.91 -1.47 -13.59
N ASP A 149 13.95 -2.67 -13.02
CA ASP A 149 14.02 -3.91 -13.80
C ASP A 149 12.72 -4.11 -14.59
N LEU A 150 11.58 -3.76 -14.00
CA LEU A 150 10.26 -3.82 -14.63
C LEU A 150 10.20 -2.98 -15.91
N ILE A 151 10.64 -1.72 -15.82
CA ILE A 151 10.45 -0.70 -16.87
C ILE A 151 11.59 -0.68 -17.89
N PHE A 152 12.83 -0.96 -17.48
CA PHE A 152 13.99 -0.84 -18.37
C PHE A 152 14.56 -2.17 -18.89
N HIS A 153 14.20 -3.32 -18.31
CA HIS A 153 14.91 -4.59 -18.56
C HIS A 153 13.99 -5.75 -18.99
N ASN A 154 13.07 -5.49 -19.93
CA ASN A 154 12.06 -6.47 -20.40
C ASN A 154 11.22 -7.06 -19.26
N GLY A 155 11.01 -6.31 -18.19
CA GLY A 155 10.38 -6.84 -16.99
C GLY A 155 8.93 -7.29 -17.20
N ILE A 156 8.17 -6.69 -18.11
CA ILE A 156 6.84 -7.19 -18.47
C ILE A 156 6.90 -8.64 -18.94
N LYS A 157 7.82 -8.96 -19.85
CA LYS A 157 8.06 -10.34 -20.31
C LYS A 157 8.45 -11.24 -19.14
N ASN A 158 9.30 -10.77 -18.23
CA ASN A 158 9.69 -11.54 -17.06
C ASN A 158 8.51 -11.82 -16.10
N ILE A 159 7.55 -10.89 -15.96
CA ILE A 159 6.32 -11.14 -15.19
C ILE A 159 5.47 -12.20 -15.89
N HIS A 160 5.34 -12.13 -17.21
CA HIS A 160 4.67 -13.19 -17.97
C HIS A 160 5.37 -14.55 -17.77
N ASP A 161 6.69 -14.62 -17.92
CA ASP A 161 7.46 -15.87 -17.73
C ASP A 161 7.30 -16.41 -16.29
N SER A 162 7.26 -15.52 -15.30
CA SER A 162 6.97 -15.85 -13.89
C SER A 162 5.55 -16.42 -13.71
N PHE A 163 4.55 -15.79 -14.32
CA PHE A 163 3.16 -16.26 -14.33
C PHE A 163 3.01 -17.63 -15.02
N TYR A 164 3.68 -17.83 -16.15
CA TYR A 164 3.71 -19.11 -16.86
C TYR A 164 4.32 -20.21 -16.01
N ILE A 165 5.39 -19.93 -15.27
CA ILE A 165 5.95 -20.89 -14.33
C ILE A 165 4.93 -21.27 -13.25
N GLN A 166 4.23 -20.28 -12.70
CA GLN A 166 3.21 -20.51 -11.69
C GLN A 166 2.01 -21.30 -12.19
N THR A 167 1.60 -21.13 -13.45
CA THR A 167 0.40 -21.80 -13.98
C THR A 167 0.69 -23.18 -14.57
N ILE A 168 1.86 -23.39 -15.21
CA ILE A 168 2.20 -24.64 -15.89
C ILE A 168 2.80 -25.68 -14.93
N TYR A 169 3.62 -25.26 -13.95
CA TYR A 169 4.36 -26.20 -13.09
C TYR A 169 3.67 -26.53 -11.76
N THR A 170 2.73 -25.70 -11.28
CA THR A 170 1.94 -26.00 -10.06
C THR A 170 0.78 -26.96 -10.34
N ARG A 171 0.38 -27.12 -11.61
CA ARG A 171 -0.77 -27.92 -12.08
C ARG A 171 -2.15 -27.42 -11.63
N ASP A 172 -2.29 -26.29 -10.93
CA ASP A 172 -3.55 -25.97 -10.24
C ASP A 172 -4.50 -24.98 -10.94
N TYR A 173 -4.14 -24.41 -12.10
CA TYR A 173 -4.92 -23.31 -12.71
C TYR A 173 -5.23 -23.49 -14.20
N LYS A 174 -6.43 -23.07 -14.63
CA LYS A 174 -6.80 -22.95 -16.05
C LYS A 174 -6.25 -21.65 -16.63
N PHE A 175 -5.47 -21.77 -17.71
CA PHE A 175 -5.00 -20.64 -18.51
C PHE A 175 -6.15 -20.13 -19.39
N ILE A 176 -6.53 -18.84 -19.27
CA ILE A 176 -7.41 -18.20 -20.26
C ILE A 176 -6.74 -16.97 -20.87
N GLN A 177 -6.56 -17.09 -22.19
CA GLN A 177 -6.25 -16.10 -23.22
C GLN A 177 -4.79 -15.64 -23.45
N GLU A 178 -4.19 -16.37 -24.39
CA GLU A 178 -3.45 -15.93 -25.59
C GLU A 178 -2.28 -14.95 -25.46
N LEU A 179 -1.08 -15.46 -25.76
CA LEU A 179 -0.05 -14.76 -26.55
C LEU A 179 1.00 -15.71 -27.17
N ASN A 180 0.98 -17.01 -26.85
CA ASN A 180 1.93 -17.98 -27.43
C ASN A 180 1.21 -19.17 -28.11
N SER A 181 1.22 -19.17 -29.44
CA SER A 181 0.63 -20.21 -30.30
C SER A 181 1.37 -21.55 -30.24
N GLU A 182 2.60 -21.59 -29.71
CA GLU A 182 3.36 -22.84 -29.52
C GLU A 182 2.87 -23.65 -28.31
N PHE A 183 2.06 -23.06 -27.41
CA PHE A 183 1.83 -23.62 -26.07
C PHE A 183 0.43 -24.20 -25.82
N ILE A 184 -0.42 -24.31 -26.86
CA ILE A 184 -1.87 -24.52 -26.68
C ILE A 184 -2.31 -25.98 -26.50
N TYR A 185 -1.50 -27.02 -26.73
CA TYR A 185 -2.09 -28.35 -26.94
C TYR A 185 -2.05 -29.35 -25.78
N GLU A 186 -1.02 -29.38 -24.92
CA GLU A 186 -0.83 -30.53 -24.02
C GLU A 186 -1.43 -30.40 -22.61
N ALA A 187 -1.54 -29.19 -22.05
CA ALA A 187 -2.04 -29.00 -20.69
C ALA A 187 -3.58 -29.20 -20.56
N TRP A 188 -4.31 -29.05 -21.66
CA TRP A 188 -5.78 -29.07 -21.69
C TRP A 188 -6.39 -30.46 -21.72
N LEU A 189 -5.67 -31.47 -22.23
CA LEU A 189 -6.23 -32.79 -22.56
C LEU A 189 -6.42 -33.74 -21.35
N LYS A 190 -6.09 -33.31 -20.12
CA LYS A 190 -6.05 -34.22 -18.94
C LYS A 190 -6.79 -33.76 -17.68
N LYS A 191 -7.58 -32.67 -17.71
CA LYS A 191 -8.29 -32.21 -16.50
C LYS A 191 -9.77 -31.96 -16.76
N ASP A 192 -10.62 -32.78 -16.14
CA ASP A 192 -12.06 -32.56 -15.94
C ASP A 192 -12.36 -31.56 -14.81
N ASP A 193 -11.40 -30.69 -14.46
CA ASP A 193 -11.47 -29.86 -13.26
C ASP A 193 -11.82 -28.40 -13.60
N TYR A 194 -12.87 -27.89 -12.96
CA TYR A 194 -13.37 -26.51 -13.07
C TYR A 194 -12.67 -25.58 -12.06
N GLY A 195 -11.37 -25.75 -11.84
CA GLY A 195 -10.59 -24.97 -10.88
C GLY A 195 -10.53 -23.47 -11.19
N ASP A 196 -10.18 -22.69 -10.17
CA ASP A 196 -10.07 -21.22 -10.20
C ASP A 196 -9.19 -20.74 -11.36
N GLN A 197 -9.60 -19.65 -12.00
CA GLN A 197 -8.86 -19.02 -13.09
C GLN A 197 -8.03 -17.87 -12.51
N ILE A 198 -6.71 -17.91 -12.66
CA ILE A 198 -5.85 -16.76 -12.34
C ILE A 198 -5.65 -15.95 -13.61
N HIS A 199 -6.01 -14.68 -13.55
CA HIS A 199 -5.77 -13.70 -14.62
C HIS A 199 -4.40 -13.04 -14.46
N ILE A 200 -3.70 -12.79 -15.57
CA ILE A 200 -2.36 -12.18 -15.56
C ILE A 200 -2.38 -10.80 -14.90
N GLU A 201 -3.47 -10.06 -15.04
CA GLU A 201 -3.68 -8.74 -14.43
C GLU A 201 -3.75 -8.84 -12.90
N GLN A 202 -4.47 -9.85 -12.38
CA GLN A 202 -4.53 -10.11 -10.94
C GLN A 202 -3.17 -10.55 -10.39
N TYR A 203 -2.45 -11.39 -11.15
CA TYR A 203 -1.10 -11.80 -10.80
C TYR A 203 -0.14 -10.60 -10.77
N MET A 204 -0.18 -9.75 -11.79
CA MET A 204 0.58 -8.50 -11.87
C MET A 204 0.33 -7.64 -10.63
N LEU A 205 -0.93 -7.41 -10.26
CA LEU A 205 -1.28 -6.64 -9.06
C LEU A 205 -0.71 -7.25 -7.78
N LYS A 206 -0.71 -8.58 -7.63
CA LYS A 206 -0.09 -9.26 -6.48
C LYS A 206 1.43 -9.05 -6.47
N VAL A 207 2.10 -9.19 -7.61
CA VAL A 207 3.54 -8.93 -7.76
C VAL A 207 3.88 -7.49 -7.40
N LEU A 208 3.14 -6.51 -7.93
CA LEU A 208 3.33 -5.09 -7.64
C LEU A 208 3.18 -4.81 -6.13
N LYS A 209 2.08 -5.25 -5.52
CA LYS A 209 1.81 -5.06 -4.09
C LYS A 209 2.91 -5.63 -3.21
N PHE A 210 3.38 -6.85 -3.51
CA PHE A 210 4.48 -7.48 -2.78
C PHE A 210 5.78 -6.66 -2.88
N ASN A 211 6.17 -6.27 -4.09
CA ASN A 211 7.41 -5.52 -4.30
C ASN A 211 7.34 -4.11 -3.72
N ASN A 212 6.18 -3.48 -3.72
CA ASN A 212 5.93 -2.19 -3.09
C ASN A 212 6.19 -2.26 -1.57
N LYS A 213 5.63 -3.28 -0.89
CA LYS A 213 5.90 -3.56 0.53
C LYS A 213 7.39 -3.71 0.81
N GLN A 214 8.09 -4.54 0.03
CA GLN A 214 9.54 -4.78 0.17
C GLN A 214 10.37 -3.52 -0.09
N ALA A 215 9.98 -2.68 -1.06
CA ALA A 215 10.65 -1.43 -1.35
C ALA A 215 10.52 -0.45 -0.18
N PHE A 216 9.34 -0.33 0.45
CA PHE A 216 9.14 0.52 1.62
C PHE A 216 9.83 0.02 2.88
N GLU A 217 9.88 -1.29 3.11
CA GLU A 217 10.69 -1.88 4.19
C GLU A 217 12.16 -1.52 4.02
N THR A 218 12.70 -1.71 2.80
CA THR A 218 14.08 -1.37 2.45
C THR A 218 14.33 0.14 2.61
N LEU A 219 13.41 0.98 2.15
CA LEU A 219 13.48 2.43 2.27
C LEU A 219 13.52 2.86 3.76
N SER A 220 12.58 2.38 4.57
CA SER A 220 12.52 2.65 6.01
C SER A 220 13.80 2.22 6.73
N ASN A 221 14.27 1.00 6.46
CA ASN A 221 15.50 0.46 7.07
C ASN A 221 16.76 1.27 6.69
N SER A 222 16.75 1.88 5.51
CA SER A 222 17.83 2.76 5.05
C SER A 222 17.80 4.10 5.79
N ILE A 223 16.60 4.68 5.93
CA ILE A 223 16.38 5.99 6.60
C ILE A 223 16.74 5.94 8.09
N ILE A 224 16.42 4.85 8.80
CA ILE A 224 16.69 4.71 10.25
C ILE A 224 18.20 4.87 10.58
N LYS A 225 19.08 4.57 9.62
CA LYS A 225 20.53 4.56 9.82
C LYS A 225 21.20 5.88 9.41
N MET A 226 20.43 6.86 8.95
CA MET A 226 20.94 8.10 8.35
C MET A 226 20.65 9.31 9.24
N GLU A 227 21.50 10.34 9.15
CA GLU A 227 21.20 11.63 9.75
C GLU A 227 20.09 12.36 8.97
N GLU A 228 19.32 13.22 9.62
CA GLU A 228 18.17 13.92 9.02
C GLU A 228 18.51 14.66 7.71
N THR A 229 19.67 15.30 7.64
CA THR A 229 20.11 16.01 6.43
C THR A 229 20.44 15.07 5.26
N GLU A 230 20.87 13.84 5.56
CA GLU A 230 21.14 12.79 4.59
C GLU A 230 19.85 12.12 4.13
N VAL A 231 18.89 11.91 5.03
CA VAL A 231 17.57 11.36 4.72
C VAL A 231 16.88 12.20 3.65
N LYS A 232 16.88 13.52 3.78
CA LYS A 232 16.28 14.41 2.77
C LYS A 232 16.93 14.26 1.39
N LYS A 233 18.26 14.22 1.32
CA LYS A 233 19.01 14.04 0.06
C LYS A 233 18.71 12.68 -0.56
N PHE A 234 18.68 11.64 0.28
CA PHE A 234 18.37 10.27 -0.15
C PHE A 234 16.94 10.16 -0.69
N LEU A 235 15.94 10.70 0.01
CA LEU A 235 14.55 10.72 -0.46
C LEU A 235 14.39 11.49 -1.78
N ILE A 236 15.08 12.62 -1.94
CA ILE A 236 15.09 13.36 -3.22
C ILE A 236 15.72 12.51 -4.34
N LEU A 237 16.79 11.77 -4.06
CA LEU A 237 17.38 10.85 -5.05
C LEU A 237 16.37 9.77 -5.46
N GLN A 238 15.67 9.16 -4.50
CA GLN A 238 14.65 8.16 -4.80
C GLN A 238 13.48 8.73 -5.62
N LEU A 239 13.04 9.96 -5.32
CA LEU A 239 12.02 10.65 -6.09
C LEU A 239 12.47 10.99 -7.53
N ASN A 240 13.76 11.23 -7.76
CA ASN A 240 14.31 11.38 -9.11
C ASN A 240 14.26 10.06 -9.90
N ILE A 241 14.58 8.94 -9.25
CA ILE A 241 14.49 7.60 -9.85
C ILE A 241 13.03 7.31 -10.22
N LEU A 242 12.10 7.46 -9.28
CA LEU A 242 10.66 7.27 -9.52
C LEU A 242 10.12 8.19 -10.62
N ASN A 243 10.55 9.46 -10.66
CA ASN A 243 10.14 10.36 -11.73
C ASN A 243 10.57 9.85 -13.11
N SER A 244 11.83 9.40 -13.21
CA SER A 244 12.40 8.88 -14.45
C SER A 244 11.70 7.60 -14.89
N LEU A 245 11.31 6.74 -13.94
CA LEU A 245 10.50 5.55 -14.19
C LEU A 245 9.14 5.90 -14.78
N VAL A 246 8.43 6.88 -14.18
CA VAL A 246 7.14 7.34 -14.70
C VAL A 246 7.29 8.00 -16.07
N GLU A 247 8.31 8.85 -16.29
CA GLU A 247 8.57 9.45 -17.62
C GLU A 247 8.85 8.37 -18.68
N LYS A 248 9.63 7.34 -18.32
CA LYS A 248 9.91 6.23 -19.23
C LYS A 248 8.66 5.42 -19.55
N TYR A 249 7.83 5.13 -18.54
CA TYR A 249 6.56 4.44 -18.73
C TYR A 249 5.63 5.27 -19.64
N ASP A 250 5.46 6.55 -19.35
CA ASP A 250 4.57 7.44 -20.12
C ASP A 250 5.03 7.61 -21.59
N ALA A 251 6.33 7.52 -21.85
CA ALA A 251 6.90 7.64 -23.19
C ALA A 251 6.69 6.38 -24.06
N ASP A 252 6.45 5.21 -23.45
CA ASP A 252 6.20 3.97 -24.18
C ASP A 252 4.70 3.81 -24.46
N MET A 253 4.30 4.27 -25.66
CA MET A 253 2.92 4.25 -26.16
C MET A 253 2.30 2.84 -26.26
N SER A 254 3.09 1.78 -26.06
CA SER A 254 2.64 0.39 -26.15
C SER A 254 2.24 -0.24 -24.81
N ASN A 255 2.28 0.53 -23.70
CA ASN A 255 2.08 -0.02 -22.37
C ASN A 255 0.64 -0.50 -22.13
N VAL A 256 0.50 -1.83 -22.07
CA VAL A 256 -0.77 -2.56 -21.90
C VAL A 256 -1.27 -2.57 -20.45
N TYR A 257 -0.42 -2.25 -19.47
CA TYR A 257 -0.68 -2.45 -18.03
C TYR A 257 -0.70 -1.12 -17.24
N PRO A 258 -1.80 -0.35 -17.27
CA PRO A 258 -1.92 0.94 -16.58
C PRO A 258 -1.69 0.86 -15.07
N GLU A 259 -1.87 -0.32 -14.47
CA GLU A 259 -1.68 -0.60 -13.05
C GLU A 259 -0.25 -0.30 -12.60
N ILE A 260 0.76 -0.52 -13.46
CA ILE A 260 2.17 -0.25 -13.15
C ILE A 260 2.37 1.25 -12.92
N ARG A 261 1.78 2.07 -13.79
CA ARG A 261 1.84 3.53 -13.65
C ARG A 261 1.12 3.96 -12.39
N ASP A 262 -0.05 3.42 -12.15
CA ASP A 262 -0.85 3.76 -10.99
C ASP A 262 -0.15 3.42 -9.67
N ASP A 263 0.57 2.30 -9.64
CA ASP A 263 1.36 1.86 -8.50
C ASP A 263 2.61 2.75 -8.28
N LEU A 264 3.32 3.15 -9.34
CA LEU A 264 4.41 4.14 -9.24
C LEU A 264 3.92 5.49 -8.66
N ILE A 265 2.77 5.97 -9.13
CA ILE A 265 2.15 7.20 -8.60
C ILE A 265 1.73 7.00 -7.14
N GLY A 266 1.21 5.82 -6.79
CA GLY A 266 0.93 5.43 -5.40
C GLY A 266 2.16 5.53 -4.52
N ILE A 267 3.29 4.93 -4.93
CA ILE A 267 4.57 5.01 -4.22
C ILE A 267 5.02 6.45 -3.99
N ILE A 268 4.96 7.29 -5.03
CA ILE A 268 5.33 8.71 -4.92
C ILE A 268 4.44 9.42 -3.88
N SER A 269 3.14 9.09 -3.85
CA SER A 269 2.17 9.66 -2.91
C SER A 269 2.48 9.24 -1.49
N ASP A 270 2.75 7.95 -1.29
CA ASP A 270 3.07 7.37 0.01
C ASP A 270 4.37 7.93 0.56
N ILE A 271 5.39 8.15 -0.27
CA ILE A 271 6.62 8.84 0.14
C ILE A 271 6.29 10.27 0.59
N ASN A 272 5.49 11.02 -0.18
CA ASN A 272 5.13 12.39 0.16
C ASN A 272 4.40 12.49 1.50
N ILE A 273 3.45 11.58 1.76
CA ILE A 273 2.65 11.54 2.99
C ILE A 273 3.52 11.07 4.17
N LYS A 274 4.16 9.91 4.04
CA LYS A 274 4.89 9.26 5.14
C LYS A 274 6.10 10.05 5.61
N TYR A 275 6.70 10.84 4.72
CA TYR A 275 7.91 11.62 4.98
C TYR A 275 7.68 13.14 4.88
N ALA A 276 6.43 13.59 5.04
CA ALA A 276 6.04 15.00 4.93
C ALA A 276 6.80 15.93 5.89
N HIS A 277 7.19 15.44 7.08
CA HIS A 277 7.92 16.20 8.09
C HIS A 277 9.31 16.66 7.62
N TYR A 278 9.92 16.00 6.63
CA TYR A 278 11.17 16.45 6.01
C TYR A 278 11.00 17.58 4.98
N GLN A 279 9.76 18.02 4.73
CA GLN A 279 9.41 19.12 3.81
C GLN A 279 10.07 18.93 2.44
N LEU A 280 9.81 17.77 1.83
CA LEU A 280 10.36 17.42 0.52
C LEU A 280 9.75 18.32 -0.54
N THR A 281 10.58 18.88 -1.42
CA THR A 281 10.14 19.62 -2.61
C THR A 281 10.71 18.94 -3.83
N HIS A 282 9.84 18.42 -4.71
CA HIS A 282 10.26 17.68 -5.89
C HIS A 282 9.26 17.83 -7.04
N LYS A 283 9.76 17.96 -8.27
CA LYS A 283 8.93 18.13 -9.48
C LYS A 283 7.96 16.97 -9.72
N VAL A 284 8.32 15.76 -9.27
CA VAL A 284 7.50 14.55 -9.45
C VAL A 284 6.16 14.63 -8.73
N PHE A 285 6.04 15.44 -7.68
CA PHE A 285 4.77 15.58 -6.96
C PHE A 285 3.68 16.22 -7.84
N ARG A 286 4.06 16.91 -8.92
CA ARG A 286 3.14 17.35 -9.99
C ARG A 286 2.50 16.19 -10.76
N LYS A 287 2.93 14.95 -10.54
CA LYS A 287 2.31 13.74 -11.13
C LYS A 287 1.28 13.09 -10.21
N LEU A 288 1.27 13.44 -8.91
CA LEU A 288 0.28 12.96 -7.93
C LEU A 288 -1.11 13.57 -8.15
N THR A 289 -1.16 14.68 -8.86
CA THR A 289 -2.37 15.26 -9.43
C THR A 289 -2.85 14.34 -10.57
N LYS A 290 -3.47 13.20 -10.21
CA LYS A 290 -4.02 12.21 -11.17
C LYS A 290 -5.15 12.74 -12.06
N ASN A 291 -5.54 14.00 -11.92
CA ASN A 291 -6.27 14.74 -12.93
C ASN A 291 -5.62 16.12 -13.03
N PRO A 292 -5.22 16.59 -14.22
CA PRO A 292 -4.87 18.00 -14.41
C PRO A 292 -6.03 18.95 -14.02
N ASP A 293 -7.26 18.42 -13.92
CA ASP A 293 -8.46 19.13 -13.44
C ASP A 293 -8.74 18.96 -11.92
N ARG A 294 -8.02 18.09 -11.20
CA ARG A 294 -8.09 18.01 -9.73
C ARG A 294 -6.99 18.85 -9.12
N ILE A 295 -7.32 20.12 -9.14
CA ILE A 295 -6.97 21.19 -8.23
C ILE A 295 -6.69 20.67 -6.79
N PHE A 296 -5.43 20.39 -6.45
CA PHE A 296 -5.01 20.25 -5.06
C PHE A 296 -4.79 21.63 -4.51
N SER A 297 -5.85 22.28 -4.04
CA SER A 297 -5.74 23.60 -3.44
C SER A 297 -5.41 23.53 -1.96
N PHE A 298 -4.83 24.61 -1.44
CA PHE A 298 -4.71 24.85 0.01
C PHE A 298 -6.05 24.63 0.75
N PHE A 299 -7.16 24.83 0.05
CA PHE A 299 -8.52 24.71 0.58
C PHE A 299 -9.19 23.36 0.33
N GLN A 300 -8.52 22.42 -0.35
CA GLN A 300 -9.02 21.07 -0.63
C GLN A 300 -10.38 21.09 -1.32
N VAL A 301 -10.41 21.52 -2.59
CA VAL A 301 -11.63 21.53 -3.40
C VAL A 301 -12.25 20.14 -3.45
N LYS A 302 -13.58 20.06 -3.31
CA LYS A 302 -14.31 18.79 -3.40
C LYS A 302 -14.16 18.13 -4.77
N THR A 303 -14.26 16.80 -4.78
CA THR A 303 -13.97 15.98 -5.95
C THR A 303 -14.91 16.18 -7.13
N GLU A 304 -16.11 16.73 -6.89
CA GLU A 304 -17.16 16.97 -7.87
C GLU A 304 -17.00 18.32 -8.59
N ILE A 305 -16.10 19.18 -8.11
CA ILE A 305 -15.94 20.54 -8.61
C ILE A 305 -14.94 20.57 -9.78
N THR A 306 -15.39 21.12 -10.90
CA THR A 306 -14.62 21.24 -12.14
C THR A 306 -14.14 22.67 -12.39
N THR A 307 -13.22 22.87 -13.34
CA THR A 307 -12.74 24.20 -13.75
C THR A 307 -13.87 25.17 -14.10
N SER A 308 -14.93 24.68 -14.74
CA SER A 308 -16.13 25.47 -15.09
C SER A 308 -16.90 26.04 -13.88
N PHE A 309 -16.67 25.52 -12.67
CA PHE A 309 -17.18 26.15 -11.45
C PHE A 309 -16.42 27.43 -11.13
N PHE A 310 -15.09 27.43 -11.27
CA PHE A 310 -14.24 28.58 -10.96
C PHE A 310 -14.41 29.71 -11.97
N GLU A 311 -14.60 29.39 -13.26
CA GLU A 311 -14.97 30.37 -14.31
C GLU A 311 -16.25 31.11 -13.90
N LYS A 312 -17.30 30.37 -13.56
CA LYS A 312 -18.58 30.95 -13.10
C LYS A 312 -18.45 31.71 -11.79
N LEU A 313 -17.61 31.23 -10.86
CA LEU A 313 -17.38 31.90 -9.59
C LEU A 313 -16.64 33.24 -9.79
N TYR A 314 -15.71 33.29 -10.73
CA TYR A 314 -15.00 34.51 -11.12
C TYR A 314 -15.93 35.52 -11.79
N ASP A 315 -16.70 35.10 -12.79
CA ASP A 315 -17.70 35.93 -13.47
C ASP A 315 -18.69 36.52 -12.46
N PHE A 316 -19.16 35.67 -11.55
CA PHE A 316 -20.04 36.06 -10.47
C PHE A 316 -19.39 37.09 -9.53
N ALA A 317 -18.18 36.82 -9.05
CA ALA A 317 -17.47 37.73 -8.15
C ALA A 317 -17.22 39.10 -8.79
N THR A 318 -16.92 39.13 -10.08
CA THR A 318 -16.73 40.36 -10.86
C THR A 318 -18.06 41.10 -11.06
N SER A 319 -19.13 40.39 -11.45
CA SER A 319 -20.46 40.99 -11.70
C SER A 319 -21.08 41.64 -10.46
N LEU A 320 -20.83 41.07 -9.28
CA LEU A 320 -21.24 41.65 -8.00
C LEU A 320 -20.30 42.75 -7.48
N TYR A 321 -19.25 43.06 -8.23
CA TYR A 321 -18.18 43.95 -7.82
C TYR A 321 -17.59 43.52 -6.47
N LEU A 322 -17.41 42.21 -6.22
CA LEU A 322 -16.70 41.71 -5.05
C LEU A 322 -15.19 41.87 -5.23
N ILE A 323 -14.72 41.69 -6.48
CA ILE A 323 -13.35 41.88 -6.94
C ILE A 323 -13.35 42.86 -8.11
N ASP A 324 -12.19 43.44 -8.40
CA ASP A 324 -11.97 44.24 -9.61
C ASP A 324 -11.32 43.36 -10.68
N GLY A 325 -12.02 43.12 -11.79
CA GLY A 325 -11.54 42.25 -12.88
C GLY A 325 -10.35 42.83 -13.65
N ASP A 326 -10.11 44.15 -13.57
CA ASP A 326 -8.93 44.79 -14.15
C ASP A 326 -7.68 44.58 -13.27
N GLU A 327 -7.87 44.43 -11.95
CA GLU A 327 -6.79 44.20 -10.99
C GLU A 327 -6.52 42.71 -10.75
N ILE A 328 -7.58 41.89 -10.70
CA ILE A 328 -7.53 40.46 -10.44
C ILE A 328 -7.92 39.71 -11.71
N SER A 329 -6.91 39.18 -12.41
CA SER A 329 -7.14 38.30 -13.55
C SER A 329 -7.79 36.98 -13.11
N GLU A 330 -8.50 36.34 -14.04
CA GLU A 330 -9.07 35.01 -13.83
C GLU A 330 -8.01 33.98 -13.41
N GLU A 331 -6.82 34.02 -14.02
CA GLU A 331 -5.70 33.14 -13.67
C GLU A 331 -5.25 33.33 -12.21
N MET A 332 -5.13 34.57 -11.73
CA MET A 332 -4.78 34.86 -10.33
C MET A 332 -5.88 34.39 -9.37
N PHE A 333 -7.14 34.58 -9.75
CA PHE A 333 -8.28 34.11 -8.97
C PHE A 333 -8.25 32.59 -8.85
N PHE A 334 -8.05 31.89 -9.96
CA PHE A 334 -7.97 30.43 -9.99
C PHE A 334 -6.80 29.98 -9.14
N ASP A 335 -5.61 30.51 -9.35
CA ASP A 335 -4.41 30.09 -8.60
C ASP A 335 -4.63 30.16 -7.09
N VAL A 336 -5.28 31.23 -6.57
CA VAL A 336 -5.62 31.35 -5.15
C VAL A 336 -6.53 30.23 -4.64
N PHE A 337 -7.58 29.88 -5.39
CA PHE A 337 -8.54 28.87 -4.96
C PHE A 337 -8.12 27.44 -5.28
N THR A 338 -7.14 27.27 -6.17
CA THR A 338 -6.88 26.00 -6.83
C THR A 338 -5.46 25.46 -6.61
N SER A 339 -4.47 26.31 -6.35
CA SER A 339 -3.10 25.85 -6.17
C SER A 339 -2.79 25.47 -4.72
N ALA A 340 -1.96 24.43 -4.55
CA ALA A 340 -1.41 24.05 -3.24
C ALA A 340 -0.38 25.07 -2.75
N ASN A 341 0.27 25.74 -3.70
CA ASN A 341 1.27 26.77 -3.46
C ASN A 341 1.10 27.88 -4.51
N PRO A 342 0.08 28.75 -4.34
CA PRO A 342 -0.18 29.85 -5.27
C PRO A 342 1.03 30.77 -5.39
N GLU A 343 1.18 31.42 -6.55
CA GLU A 343 2.24 32.39 -6.77
C GLU A 343 2.15 33.52 -5.73
N PRO A 344 3.28 34.04 -5.22
CA PRO A 344 3.25 35.10 -4.20
C PRO A 344 2.49 36.37 -4.60
N THR A 345 2.32 36.58 -5.90
CA THR A 345 1.55 37.66 -6.52
C THR A 345 0.05 37.37 -6.59
N SER A 346 -0.36 36.09 -6.60
CA SER A 346 -1.75 35.67 -6.67
C SER A 346 -2.45 35.94 -5.34
N LYS A 347 -3.22 37.01 -5.29
CA LYS A 347 -4.02 37.41 -4.12
C LYS A 347 -5.37 37.92 -4.58
N VAL A 348 -6.42 37.60 -3.82
CA VAL A 348 -7.76 38.14 -4.05
C VAL A 348 -7.95 39.35 -3.16
N ILE A 349 -8.09 40.53 -3.78
CA ILE A 349 -8.37 41.79 -3.09
C ILE A 349 -9.85 42.10 -3.25
N PHE A 350 -10.58 42.09 -2.14
CA PHE A 350 -12.01 42.40 -2.17
C PHE A 350 -12.27 43.90 -2.13
N THR A 351 -13.18 44.39 -2.96
CA THR A 351 -13.54 45.82 -3.03
C THR A 351 -14.70 46.18 -2.09
N LYS A 352 -15.47 45.18 -1.64
CA LYS A 352 -16.65 45.35 -0.76
C LYS A 352 -16.30 45.35 0.74
N PRO A 353 -17.20 45.86 1.60
CA PRO A 353 -17.03 45.78 3.05
C PRO A 353 -16.95 44.34 3.57
N ASN A 354 -16.22 44.12 4.67
CA ASN A 354 -16.00 42.80 5.27
C ASN A 354 -17.29 42.01 5.54
N LEU A 355 -18.42 42.67 5.81
CA LEU A 355 -19.72 42.00 5.97
C LEU A 355 -20.13 41.22 4.72
N ILE A 356 -20.04 41.86 3.55
CA ILE A 356 -20.44 41.26 2.28
C ILE A 356 -19.44 40.16 1.90
N VAL A 357 -18.14 40.43 2.08
CA VAL A 357 -17.06 39.48 1.80
C VAL A 357 -17.16 38.23 2.67
N ALA A 358 -17.40 38.40 3.97
CA ALA A 358 -17.57 37.27 4.88
C ALA A 358 -18.79 36.42 4.52
N SER A 359 -19.88 37.04 4.06
CA SER A 359 -21.05 36.32 3.55
C SER A 359 -20.72 35.52 2.30
N PHE A 360 -20.02 36.12 1.33
CA PHE A 360 -19.57 35.42 0.12
C PHE A 360 -18.69 34.20 0.44
N LEU A 361 -17.64 34.40 1.24
CA LEU A 361 -16.72 33.34 1.63
C LEU A 361 -17.44 32.21 2.39
N LYS A 362 -18.42 32.55 3.24
CA LYS A 362 -19.21 31.56 3.97
C LYS A 362 -20.14 30.75 3.06
N GLU A 363 -20.71 31.38 2.03
CA GLU A 363 -21.64 30.71 1.12
C GLU A 363 -20.93 29.71 0.20
N ILE A 364 -19.67 29.97 -0.18
CA ILE A 364 -18.87 29.08 -1.04
C ILE A 364 -18.12 27.98 -0.27
N GLU A 365 -18.02 28.06 1.05
CA GLU A 365 -17.40 27.03 1.90
C GLU A 365 -17.83 25.58 1.56
N PRO A 366 -19.11 25.27 1.25
CA PRO A 366 -19.55 23.90 0.95
C PRO A 366 -18.90 23.23 -0.28
N PHE A 367 -18.23 23.99 -1.16
CA PHE A 367 -17.52 23.44 -2.33
C PHE A 367 -16.10 22.94 -2.00
N PHE A 368 -15.67 23.07 -0.75
CA PHE A 368 -14.33 22.75 -0.29
C PHE A 368 -14.38 21.93 1.00
N GLU A 369 -13.33 21.16 1.28
CA GLU A 369 -13.17 20.39 2.52
C GLU A 369 -12.45 21.20 3.62
N ASN A 370 -11.63 22.18 3.23
CA ASN A 370 -10.83 22.99 4.15
C ASN A 370 -10.91 24.50 3.85
N PHE A 371 -12.12 25.01 3.57
CA PHE A 371 -12.37 26.45 3.36
C PHE A 371 -13.12 27.10 4.52
N ASN A 372 -12.40 27.36 5.61
CA ASN A 372 -12.93 28.02 6.81
C ASN A 372 -12.11 29.29 7.15
N SER A 373 -12.63 30.14 8.05
CA SER A 373 -11.98 31.40 8.45
C SER A 373 -10.49 31.24 8.84
N VAL A 374 -10.15 30.13 9.51
CA VAL A 374 -8.76 29.85 9.95
C VAL A 374 -7.86 29.51 8.77
N SER A 375 -8.34 28.67 7.85
CA SER A 375 -7.61 28.33 6.62
C SER A 375 -7.40 29.58 5.73
N ILE A 376 -8.43 30.42 5.59
CA ILE A 376 -8.36 31.68 4.84
C ILE A 376 -7.27 32.59 5.40
N GLU A 377 -7.22 32.79 6.72
CA GLU A 377 -6.18 33.58 7.36
C GLU A 377 -4.78 32.96 7.17
N LYS A 378 -4.65 31.64 7.35
CA LYS A 378 -3.37 30.93 7.19
C LYS A 378 -2.82 31.00 5.77
N SER A 379 -3.68 31.01 4.76
CA SER A 379 -3.28 31.11 3.35
C SER A 379 -2.52 32.40 3.04
N LYS A 380 -2.89 33.50 3.71
CA LYS A 380 -2.40 34.86 3.44
C LYS A 380 -2.75 35.42 2.04
N LEU A 381 -3.72 34.81 1.36
CA LEU A 381 -4.07 35.13 -0.03
C LEU A 381 -5.27 36.07 -0.18
N PHE A 382 -6.06 36.26 0.88
CA PHE A 382 -7.28 37.07 0.84
C PHE A 382 -7.10 38.40 1.55
N LEU A 383 -7.26 39.49 0.82
CA LEU A 383 -7.10 40.86 1.31
C LEU A 383 -8.42 41.62 1.28
N ASN A 384 -8.60 42.52 2.24
CA ASN A 384 -9.73 43.44 2.26
C ASN A 384 -9.52 44.62 1.31
N LYS A 385 -10.52 45.51 1.23
CA LYS A 385 -10.49 46.77 0.46
C LYS A 385 -9.26 47.65 0.72
N GLN A 386 -8.65 47.56 1.90
CA GLN A 386 -7.46 48.33 2.26
C GLN A 386 -6.14 47.56 2.03
N GLY A 387 -6.19 46.42 1.31
CA GLY A 387 -5.03 45.57 1.08
C GLY A 387 -4.51 44.84 2.31
N LYS A 388 -5.28 44.80 3.41
CA LYS A 388 -4.90 44.10 4.64
C LYS A 388 -5.43 42.68 4.63
N LEU A 389 -4.66 41.77 5.20
CA LEU A 389 -5.04 40.37 5.35
C LEU A 389 -6.39 40.24 6.10
N LEU A 390 -7.30 39.44 5.55
CA LEU A 390 -8.51 39.04 6.24
C LEU A 390 -8.17 38.08 7.38
N LYS A 391 -8.46 38.50 8.61
CA LYS A 391 -8.26 37.67 9.81
C LYS A 391 -9.53 36.90 10.17
N SER A 392 -9.37 35.75 10.81
CA SER A 392 -10.49 34.93 11.27
C SER A 392 -11.45 35.71 12.16
N ASN A 393 -10.91 36.50 13.10
CA ASN A 393 -11.70 37.32 14.02
C ASN A 393 -12.56 38.36 13.29
N ASP A 394 -12.05 38.94 12.20
CA ASP A 394 -12.77 39.94 11.40
C ASP A 394 -13.95 39.29 10.66
N LEU A 395 -13.77 38.07 10.15
CA LEU A 395 -14.82 37.30 9.48
C LEU A 395 -15.93 36.90 10.46
N TYR A 396 -15.58 36.40 11.65
CA TYR A 396 -16.57 36.06 12.68
C TYR A 396 -17.31 37.30 13.21
N ALA A 397 -16.59 38.40 13.43
CA ALA A 397 -17.20 39.66 13.85
C ALA A 397 -18.13 40.24 12.77
N ALA A 398 -17.79 40.08 11.50
CA ALA A 398 -18.62 40.51 10.38
C ALA A 398 -19.92 39.69 10.30
N LEU A 399 -19.83 38.36 10.37
CA LEU A 399 -21.00 37.46 10.31
C LEU A 399 -21.96 37.66 11.50
N SER A 400 -21.44 37.84 12.72
CA SER A 400 -22.27 38.06 13.93
C SER A 400 -23.02 39.39 13.93
N ARG A 401 -22.56 40.39 13.17
CA ARG A 401 -23.22 41.70 13.04
C ARG A 401 -24.31 41.73 11.97
N ASN A 402 -24.50 40.65 11.22
CA ASN A 402 -25.54 40.56 10.21
C ASN A 402 -26.92 40.48 10.87
N LYS A 403 -27.59 41.63 10.99
CA LYS A 403 -28.94 41.75 11.57
C LYS A 403 -30.02 42.08 10.54
N ASP A 404 -29.64 42.33 9.29
CA ASP A 404 -30.58 42.73 8.24
C ASP A 404 -30.69 41.64 7.16
N PRO A 405 -31.71 40.77 7.24
CA PRO A 405 -31.96 39.74 6.23
C PRO A 405 -32.34 40.30 4.86
N LYS A 406 -32.49 41.63 4.70
CA LYS A 406 -32.85 42.29 3.44
C LYS A 406 -31.68 42.98 2.72
N ASN A 407 -30.44 42.76 3.16
CA ASN A 407 -29.29 43.31 2.45
C ASN A 407 -29.21 42.71 1.03
N THR A 408 -29.49 43.53 0.01
CA THR A 408 -29.60 43.08 -1.39
C THR A 408 -28.35 42.35 -1.87
N ASN A 409 -27.14 42.85 -1.55
CA ASN A 409 -25.90 42.17 -1.95
C ASN A 409 -25.79 40.76 -1.36
N ILE A 410 -26.24 40.54 -0.12
CA ILE A 410 -26.19 39.22 0.52
C ILE A 410 -27.20 38.29 -0.13
N VAL A 411 -28.40 38.80 -0.43
CA VAL A 411 -29.44 38.05 -1.14
C VAL A 411 -28.96 37.65 -2.54
N ASP A 412 -28.33 38.56 -3.27
CA ASP A 412 -27.77 38.30 -4.60
C ASP A 412 -26.68 37.22 -4.53
N ILE A 413 -25.79 37.29 -3.52
CA ILE A 413 -24.78 36.25 -3.27
C ILE A 413 -25.42 34.89 -3.03
N GLN A 414 -26.41 34.84 -2.15
CA GLN A 414 -27.09 33.59 -1.79
C GLN A 414 -27.79 32.97 -3.00
N ASN A 415 -28.44 33.79 -3.83
CA ASN A 415 -29.14 33.31 -5.02
C ASN A 415 -28.16 32.67 -6.02
N GLU A 416 -27.08 33.36 -6.35
CA GLU A 416 -26.08 32.87 -7.32
C GLU A 416 -25.32 31.66 -6.79
N VAL A 417 -24.90 31.67 -5.53
CA VAL A 417 -24.23 30.51 -4.94
C VAL A 417 -25.17 29.31 -4.84
N ASN A 418 -26.47 29.50 -4.60
CA ASN A 418 -27.45 28.41 -4.63
C ASN A 418 -27.63 27.81 -6.03
N LEU A 419 -27.48 28.60 -7.10
CA LEU A 419 -27.45 28.06 -8.47
C LEU A 419 -26.22 27.17 -8.68
N LEU A 420 -25.05 27.62 -8.20
CA LEU A 420 -23.82 26.81 -8.24
C LEU A 420 -23.95 25.52 -7.41
N LYS A 421 -24.54 25.60 -6.20
CA LYS A 421 -24.75 24.43 -5.34
C LYS A 421 -25.60 23.38 -6.06
N LYS A 422 -26.73 23.78 -6.66
CA LYS A 422 -27.59 22.87 -7.44
C LYS A 422 -26.88 22.23 -8.64
N GLN A 423 -25.94 22.95 -9.25
CA GLN A 423 -25.23 22.47 -10.42
C GLN A 423 -24.09 21.50 -10.07
N TYR A 424 -23.34 21.78 -9.00
CA TYR A 424 -22.06 21.13 -8.70
C TYR A 424 -22.04 20.27 -7.42
N LEU A 425 -22.99 20.46 -6.49
CA LEU A 425 -23.13 19.67 -5.28
C LEU A 425 -24.46 18.91 -5.34
N LYS A 426 -24.45 17.70 -5.91
CA LYS A 426 -25.64 16.85 -6.05
C LYS A 426 -26.06 16.22 -4.74
#